data_AF-A0A9P1EC00-F1
#
_entry.id   AF-A0A9P1EC00-F1
#
_cell.length_a   1.000
_cell.length_b   1.000
_cell.length_c   1.000
_cell.angle_alpha   90.00
_cell.angle_beta   90.00
_cell.angle_gamma   90.00
#
_symmetry.space_group_name_H-M   'P 1'
#
loop_
_entity.id
_entity.type
_entity.pdbx_description
1 polymer ?
#
loop_
_entity_poly.entity_id
_entity_poly.type
_entity_poly.pdbx_seq_one_letter_code
_entity_poly.pdbx_strand_id
1 'polypeptide(L)'
;MVGILLNKWESLVEEDPLVLTYGLYVFLRLLADHGRLSNDPRLKTLMRLETEFCIRVLREHFGLCLRIGKDLVRLLQDLVHIAEFKSIWKDLLFNPGEFKVNDFKSIAQIYGFRTPSLYFSLRITPEMERNLRFLLTKVKLGNQRRYQVWFAKKFLSSPDRETLLVDIVRFICCTCRSSS
;
A
#
# COMPACT_ATOMS: atom_id res chain seq x y z
N MET A 1 8.90 4.32 12.63
CA MET A 1 7.59 4.85 12.21
C MET A 1 6.45 4.03 12.81
N VAL A 2 6.34 2.73 12.51
CA VAL A 2 5.26 1.87 13.05
C VAL A 2 5.13 1.93 14.58
N GLY A 3 6.24 1.94 15.32
CA GLY A 3 6.20 2.08 16.78
C GLY A 3 5.56 3.39 17.27
N ILE A 4 5.69 4.50 16.52
CA ILE A 4 5.03 5.77 16.87
C ILE A 4 3.52 5.64 16.69
N LEU A 5 3.09 4.99 15.60
CA LEU A 5 1.67 4.80 15.30
C LEU A 5 1.00 3.86 16.32
N LEU A 6 1.69 2.81 16.76
CA LEU A 6 1.23 1.93 17.83
C LEU A 6 1.17 2.67 19.18
N ASN A 7 2.21 3.44 19.52
CA ASN A 7 2.27 4.14 20.81
C ASN A 7 1.26 5.30 20.91
N LYS A 8 0.90 5.93 19.79
CA LYS A 8 -0.05 7.04 19.74
C LYS A 8 -1.45 6.63 19.25
N TRP A 9 -1.78 5.34 19.36
CA TRP A 9 -2.99 4.79 18.75
C TRP A 9 -4.27 5.56 19.11
N GLU A 10 -4.55 5.77 20.41
CA GLU A 10 -5.78 6.42 20.87
C GLU A 10 -5.91 7.84 20.30
N SER A 11 -4.85 8.65 20.39
CA SER A 11 -4.82 10.01 19.82
C SER A 11 -5.00 10.01 18.30
N LEU A 12 -4.44 9.03 17.58
CA LEU A 12 -4.64 8.91 16.14
C LEU A 12 -6.08 8.54 15.76
N VAL A 13 -6.72 7.66 16.53
CA VAL A 13 -8.13 7.27 16.31
C VAL A 13 -9.06 8.46 16.52
N GLU A 14 -8.79 9.29 17.53
CA GLU A 14 -9.60 10.46 17.88
C GLU A 14 -9.38 11.65 16.93
N GLU A 15 -8.13 11.98 16.63
CA GLU A 15 -7.77 13.22 15.92
C GLU A 15 -7.75 13.08 14.39
N ASP A 16 -7.12 12.03 13.86
CA ASP A 16 -7.01 11.78 12.42
C ASP A 16 -6.99 10.28 12.08
N PRO A 17 -8.17 9.63 12.10
CA PRO A 17 -8.27 8.19 11.84
C PRO A 17 -7.85 7.79 10.42
N LEU A 18 -7.73 8.73 9.48
CA LEU A 18 -7.28 8.42 8.12
C LEU A 18 -5.80 8.07 8.06
N VAL A 19 -4.99 8.57 8.99
CA VAL A 19 -3.57 8.18 9.11
C VAL A 19 -3.42 6.66 9.23
N LEU A 20 -4.36 5.99 9.91
CA LEU A 20 -4.38 4.54 10.04
C LEU A 20 -4.49 3.85 8.68
N THR A 21 -5.32 4.40 7.78
CA THR A 21 -5.50 3.85 6.43
C THR A 21 -4.27 4.06 5.55
N TYR A 22 -3.60 5.21 5.69
CA TYR A 22 -2.35 5.50 4.97
C TYR A 22 -1.21 4.60 5.46
N GLY A 23 -1.08 4.47 6.78
CA GLY A 23 -0.16 3.54 7.42
C GLY A 23 -0.41 2.11 6.97
N LEU A 24 -1.67 1.65 7.01
CA LEU A 24 -2.06 0.29 6.61
C LEU A 24 -1.63 0.03 5.16
N TYR A 25 -1.97 0.93 4.24
CA TYR A 25 -1.60 0.79 2.83
C TYR A 25 -0.09 0.68 2.63
N VAL A 26 0.69 1.51 3.33
CA VAL A 26 2.16 1.51 3.26
C VAL A 26 2.75 0.22 3.85
N PHE A 27 2.32 -0.19 5.05
CA PHE A 27 2.91 -1.34 5.73
C PHE A 27 2.49 -2.68 5.11
N LEU A 28 1.26 -2.84 4.63
CA LEU A 28 0.88 -4.04 3.87
C LEU A 28 1.80 -4.21 2.65
N ARG A 29 2.10 -3.10 1.97
CA ARG A 29 3.01 -3.11 0.82
C ARG A 29 4.45 -3.45 1.22
N LEU A 30 4.98 -2.86 2.30
CA LEU A 30 6.33 -3.15 2.80
C LEU A 30 6.48 -4.61 3.27
N LEU A 31 5.48 -5.13 3.98
CA LEU A 31 5.48 -6.53 4.44
C LEU A 31 5.59 -7.51 3.27
N ALA A 32 4.93 -7.22 2.15
CA ALA A 32 5.00 -8.04 0.93
C ALA A 32 6.40 -8.02 0.28
N ASP A 33 7.18 -6.96 0.52
CA ASP A 33 8.58 -6.86 0.09
C ASP A 33 9.51 -7.62 1.05
N HIS A 34 9.32 -7.45 2.36
CA HIS A 34 10.15 -8.08 3.40
C HIS A 34 10.17 -9.61 3.31
N GLY A 35 9.01 -10.24 3.04
CA GLY A 35 8.89 -11.70 2.92
C GLY A 35 9.69 -12.31 1.77
N ARG A 36 10.08 -11.51 0.76
CA ARG A 36 10.87 -11.97 -0.38
C ARG A 36 12.38 -11.89 -0.15
N LEU A 37 12.82 -11.11 0.84
CA LEU A 37 14.17 -10.54 0.85
C LEU A 37 15.06 -10.88 2.04
N SER A 38 14.59 -11.45 3.16
CA SER A 38 15.56 -11.63 4.25
C SER A 38 15.31 -12.64 5.37
N ASN A 39 16.43 -13.27 5.74
CA ASN A 39 16.69 -13.98 6.99
C ASN A 39 17.24 -13.04 8.11
N ASP A 40 17.27 -11.70 7.94
CA ASP A 40 17.76 -10.75 8.97
C ASP A 40 16.85 -10.75 10.23
N PRO A 41 17.38 -11.05 11.43
CA PRO A 41 16.62 -11.00 12.69
C PRO A 41 16.01 -9.64 13.04
N ARG A 42 16.66 -8.52 12.68
CA ARG A 42 16.13 -7.17 12.93
C ARG A 42 14.89 -6.90 12.08
N LEU A 43 14.89 -7.44 10.85
CA LEU A 43 13.73 -7.36 9.98
C LEU A 43 12.55 -8.14 10.55
N LYS A 44 12.79 -9.28 11.21
CA LYS A 44 11.72 -10.06 11.87
C LYS A 44 10.99 -9.27 12.95
N THR A 45 11.73 -8.54 13.81
CA THR A 45 11.11 -7.69 14.84
C THR A 45 10.29 -6.57 14.22
N LEU A 46 10.81 -5.92 13.17
CA LEU A 46 10.09 -4.87 12.45
C LEU A 46 8.81 -5.41 11.79
N MET A 47 8.91 -6.52 11.06
CA MET A 47 7.77 -7.19 10.42
C MET A 47 6.69 -7.58 11.42
N ARG A 48 7.08 -8.00 12.64
CA ARG A 48 6.11 -8.30 13.70
C ARG A 48 5.32 -7.06 14.09
N LEU A 49 5.99 -5.92 14.31
CA LEU A 49 5.32 -4.66 14.67
C LEU A 49 4.44 -4.13 13.53
N GLU A 50 4.91 -4.25 12.28
CA GLU A 50 4.14 -3.89 11.09
C GLU A 50 2.90 -4.78 10.92
N THR A 51 3.05 -6.08 11.17
CA THR A 51 1.94 -7.05 11.14
C THR A 51 0.94 -6.74 12.23
N GLU A 52 1.40 -6.54 13.47
CA GLU A 52 0.55 -6.15 14.61
C GLU A 52 -0.26 -4.90 14.29
N PHE A 53 0.39 -3.85 13.80
CA PHE A 53 -0.29 -2.63 13.38
C PHE A 53 -1.35 -2.90 12.30
N CYS A 54 -0.99 -3.60 11.22
CA CYS A 54 -1.94 -3.87 10.13
C CYS A 54 -3.14 -4.67 10.59
N ILE A 55 -2.92 -5.74 11.37
CA ILE A 55 -3.98 -6.59 11.89
C ILE A 55 -4.89 -5.82 12.84
N ARG A 56 -4.32 -4.97 13.71
CA ARG A 56 -5.09 -4.11 14.60
C ARG A 56 -6.01 -3.17 13.81
N VAL A 57 -5.49 -2.47 12.80
CA VAL A 57 -6.31 -1.58 11.95
C VAL A 57 -7.41 -2.37 11.22
N LEU A 58 -7.08 -3.54 10.66
CA LEU A 58 -8.05 -4.37 9.93
C LEU A 58 -9.14 -4.95 10.83
N ARG A 59 -8.85 -5.28 12.09
CA ARG A 59 -9.82 -5.86 13.04
C ARG A 59 -10.64 -4.82 13.78
N GLU A 60 -10.01 -3.73 14.21
CA GLU A 60 -10.66 -2.70 15.04
C GLU A 60 -11.32 -1.59 14.20
N HIS A 61 -10.78 -1.30 13.01
CA HIS A 61 -11.23 -0.17 12.19
C HIS A 61 -11.42 -0.54 10.71
N PHE A 62 -12.00 -1.73 10.44
CA PHE A 62 -12.21 -2.22 9.08
C PHE A 62 -13.00 -1.24 8.18
N GLY A 63 -13.98 -0.53 8.74
CA GLY A 63 -14.77 0.46 8.00
C GLY A 63 -13.92 1.57 7.38
N LEU A 64 -12.82 1.97 8.04
CA LEU A 64 -11.85 2.92 7.48
C LEU A 64 -11.05 2.29 6.35
N CYS A 65 -10.68 1.02 6.49
CA CYS A 65 -9.90 0.27 5.49
C CYS A 65 -10.61 0.23 4.13
N LEU A 66 -11.94 0.19 4.11
CA LEU A 66 -12.74 0.22 2.88
C LEU A 66 -12.47 1.47 2.01
N ARG A 67 -11.99 2.58 2.59
CA ARG A 67 -11.59 3.79 1.84
C ARG A 67 -10.40 3.58 0.91
N ILE A 68 -9.61 2.54 1.13
CA ILE A 68 -8.54 2.12 0.22
C ILE A 68 -9.15 1.56 -1.08
N GLY A 69 -10.32 0.94 -1.02
CA GLY A 69 -10.97 0.31 -2.18
C GLY A 69 -10.25 -0.92 -2.70
N LYS A 70 -10.43 -1.22 -3.99
CA LYS A 70 -10.01 -2.49 -4.62
C LYS A 70 -8.54 -2.86 -4.43
N ASP A 71 -7.63 -1.90 -4.27
CA ASP A 71 -6.21 -2.21 -4.06
C ASP A 71 -5.93 -2.87 -2.71
N LEU A 72 -6.80 -2.68 -1.71
CA LEU A 72 -6.71 -3.38 -0.42
C LEU A 72 -6.75 -4.90 -0.61
N VAL A 73 -7.63 -5.39 -1.49
CA VAL A 73 -7.76 -6.84 -1.74
C VAL A 73 -6.46 -7.41 -2.30
N ARG A 74 -5.84 -6.70 -3.25
CA ARG A 74 -4.54 -7.11 -3.81
C ARG A 74 -3.45 -7.12 -2.73
N LEU A 75 -3.37 -6.07 -1.92
CA LEU A 75 -2.37 -5.97 -0.85
C LEU A 75 -2.50 -7.11 0.17
N LEU A 76 -3.73 -7.46 0.55
CA LEU A 76 -3.98 -8.59 1.45
C LEU A 76 -3.66 -9.94 0.79
N GLN A 77 -3.97 -10.09 -0.49
CA GLN A 77 -3.66 -11.31 -1.25
C GLN A 77 -2.16 -11.59 -1.27
N ASP A 78 -1.33 -10.55 -1.44
CA ASP A 78 0.13 -10.67 -1.43
C ASP A 78 0.68 -11.20 -0.08
N LEU A 79 -0.11 -11.11 1.00
CA LEU A 79 0.28 -11.45 2.37
C LEU A 79 -0.36 -12.74 2.92
N VAL A 80 -1.19 -13.45 2.16
CA VAL A 80 -1.91 -14.66 2.62
C VAL A 80 -0.99 -15.79 3.12
N HIS A 81 0.30 -15.75 2.79
CA HIS A 81 1.30 -16.69 3.28
C HIS A 81 1.64 -16.49 4.77
N ILE A 82 1.38 -15.30 5.34
CA ILE A 82 1.53 -15.00 6.77
C ILE A 82 0.24 -15.36 7.50
N ALA A 83 0.34 -16.05 8.65
CA ALA A 83 -0.79 -16.68 9.33
C ALA A 83 -1.88 -15.69 9.75
N GLU A 84 -1.47 -14.52 10.24
CA GLU A 84 -2.35 -13.45 10.69
C GLU A 84 -3.18 -12.88 9.54
N PHE A 85 -2.55 -12.62 8.39
CA PHE A 85 -3.24 -12.16 7.18
C PHE A 85 -4.08 -13.25 6.53
N LYS A 86 -3.66 -14.52 6.62
CA LYS A 86 -4.48 -15.66 6.22
C LYS A 86 -5.78 -15.75 7.01
N SER A 87 -5.73 -15.44 8.31
CA SER A 87 -6.92 -15.37 9.17
C SER A 87 -7.86 -14.26 8.71
N ILE A 88 -7.34 -13.05 8.47
CA ILE A 88 -8.11 -11.93 7.89
C ILE A 88 -8.76 -12.34 6.55
N TRP A 89 -7.98 -12.98 5.67
CA TRP A 89 -8.46 -13.40 4.36
C TRP A 89 -9.60 -14.42 4.43
N LYS A 90 -9.53 -15.36 5.37
CA LYS A 90 -10.62 -16.31 5.63
C LYS A 90 -11.88 -15.60 6.09
N ASP A 91 -11.77 -14.67 7.02
CA ASP A 91 -12.95 -13.94 7.51
C ASP A 91 -13.54 -13.04 6.43
N LEU A 92 -12.73 -12.46 5.55
CA LEU A 92 -13.23 -11.70 4.39
C LEU A 92 -14.09 -12.53 3.44
N LEU A 93 -13.75 -13.81 3.27
CA LEU A 93 -14.44 -14.72 2.36
C LEU A 93 -15.65 -15.41 3.00
N PHE A 94 -15.52 -15.82 4.26
CA PHE A 94 -16.47 -16.73 4.90
C PHE A 94 -17.20 -16.12 6.10
N ASN A 95 -16.58 -15.17 6.81
CA ASN A 95 -17.12 -14.59 8.05
C ASN A 95 -17.07 -13.04 8.05
N PRO A 96 -17.67 -12.35 7.06
CA PRO A 96 -17.55 -10.88 6.95
C PRO A 96 -18.10 -10.13 8.18
N GLY A 97 -18.98 -10.76 8.97
CA GLY A 97 -19.49 -10.21 10.23
C GLY A 97 -18.42 -9.99 11.32
N GLU A 98 -17.28 -10.69 11.26
CA GLU A 98 -16.17 -10.50 12.21
C GLU A 98 -15.58 -9.09 12.17
N PHE A 99 -15.72 -8.38 11.05
CA PHE A 99 -15.24 -7.01 10.90
C PHE A 99 -16.17 -5.96 11.51
N LYS A 100 -17.36 -6.36 11.99
CA LYS A 100 -18.33 -5.49 12.70
C LYS A 100 -18.70 -4.21 11.93
N VAL A 101 -18.75 -4.30 10.60
CA VAL A 101 -19.21 -3.20 9.72
C VAL A 101 -20.59 -3.55 9.17
N ASN A 102 -21.61 -2.79 9.57
CA ASN A 102 -23.03 -3.10 9.31
C ASN A 102 -23.35 -3.39 7.83
N ASP A 103 -22.74 -2.67 6.91
CA ASP A 103 -23.02 -2.79 5.46
C ASP A 103 -22.04 -3.68 4.70
N PHE A 104 -21.05 -4.28 5.40
CA PHE A 104 -20.08 -5.16 4.78
C PHE A 104 -20.55 -6.61 4.81
N LYS A 105 -20.93 -7.12 3.63
CA LYS A 105 -21.48 -8.45 3.40
C LYS A 105 -20.55 -9.35 2.61
N SER A 106 -19.64 -8.79 1.81
CA SER A 106 -18.74 -9.57 0.97
C SER A 106 -17.54 -8.78 0.48
N ILE A 107 -16.42 -9.47 0.32
CA ILE A 107 -15.22 -8.96 -0.39
C ILE A 107 -15.55 -8.37 -1.78
N ALA A 108 -16.61 -8.85 -2.44
CA ALA A 108 -17.08 -8.33 -3.73
C ALA A 108 -17.39 -6.83 -3.68
N GLN A 109 -17.88 -6.30 -2.55
CA GLN A 109 -18.17 -4.87 -2.39
C GLN A 109 -16.90 -4.02 -2.47
N ILE A 110 -15.76 -4.54 -1.99
CA ILE A 110 -14.47 -3.81 -2.02
C ILE A 110 -14.04 -3.51 -3.45
N TYR A 111 -14.27 -4.45 -4.37
CA TYR A 111 -13.95 -4.28 -5.79
C TYR A 111 -14.76 -3.16 -6.46
N GLY A 112 -15.94 -2.83 -5.94
CA GLY A 112 -16.76 -1.70 -6.41
C GLY A 112 -16.18 -0.33 -6.07
N PHE A 113 -15.32 -0.25 -5.05
CA PHE A 113 -14.70 1.01 -4.65
C PHE A 113 -13.37 1.23 -5.37
N ARG A 114 -13.26 2.33 -6.12
CA ARG A 114 -12.01 2.74 -6.74
C ARG A 114 -11.05 3.24 -5.65
N THR A 115 -9.80 2.78 -5.71
CA THR A 115 -8.72 3.31 -4.88
C THR A 115 -8.39 4.77 -5.23
N PRO A 116 -8.49 5.71 -4.27
CA PRO A 116 -8.08 7.10 -4.47
C PRO A 116 -6.61 7.23 -4.89
N SER A 117 -6.31 8.23 -5.74
CA SER A 117 -4.97 8.44 -6.29
C SER A 117 -3.90 8.66 -5.21
N LEU A 118 -4.29 9.27 -4.08
CA LEU A 118 -3.42 9.55 -2.95
C LEU A 118 -2.67 8.30 -2.45
N TYR A 119 -3.33 7.15 -2.37
CA TYR A 119 -2.69 5.92 -1.88
C TYR A 119 -1.53 5.48 -2.77
N PHE A 120 -1.65 5.63 -4.09
CA PHE A 120 -0.54 5.33 -5.00
C PHE A 120 0.62 6.32 -4.84
N SER A 121 0.33 7.59 -4.53
CA SER A 121 1.37 8.58 -4.22
C SER A 121 2.14 8.25 -2.93
N LEU A 122 1.53 7.57 -1.94
CA LEU A 122 2.22 7.19 -0.69
C LEU A 122 3.40 6.22 -0.91
N ARG A 123 3.47 5.56 -2.07
CA ARG A 123 4.54 4.62 -2.43
C ARG A 123 5.61 5.22 -3.32
N ILE A 124 5.44 6.48 -3.73
CA ILE A 124 6.35 7.18 -4.63
C ILE A 124 6.94 8.35 -3.86
N THR A 125 8.27 8.47 -3.86
CA THR A 125 8.89 9.62 -3.22
C THR A 125 8.55 10.91 -3.99
N PRO A 126 8.51 12.08 -3.33
CA PRO A 126 8.23 13.34 -4.02
C PRO A 126 9.15 13.61 -5.22
N GLU A 127 10.41 13.17 -5.12
CA GLU A 127 11.36 13.29 -6.22
C GLU A 127 11.05 12.36 -7.39
N MET A 128 10.71 11.10 -7.12
CA MET A 128 10.26 10.17 -8.16
C MET A 128 9.02 10.71 -8.86
N GLU A 129 8.02 11.18 -8.10
CA GLU A 129 6.80 11.77 -8.64
C GLU A 129 7.09 12.95 -9.56
N ARG A 130 7.94 13.89 -9.14
CA ARG A 130 8.37 15.02 -9.96
C ARG A 130 8.99 14.56 -11.28
N ASN A 131 9.90 13.59 -11.23
CA ASN A 131 10.59 13.10 -12.41
C ASN A 131 9.65 12.33 -13.34
N LEU A 132 8.75 11.50 -12.81
CA LEU A 132 7.74 10.77 -13.57
C LEU A 132 6.75 11.74 -14.24
N ARG A 133 6.24 12.75 -13.51
CA ARG A 133 5.35 13.76 -14.07
C ARG A 133 6.02 14.56 -15.19
N PHE A 134 7.28 14.96 -15.01
CA PHE A 134 8.04 15.63 -16.06
C PHE A 134 8.17 14.74 -17.30
N LEU A 135 8.55 13.48 -17.13
CA LEU A 135 8.69 12.51 -18.22
C LEU A 135 7.38 12.30 -18.98
N LEU A 136 6.25 12.22 -18.27
CA LEU A 136 4.94 11.93 -18.87
C LEU A 136 4.25 13.14 -19.49
N THR A 137 4.56 14.37 -19.05
CA THR A 137 3.82 15.58 -19.47
C THR A 137 4.65 16.61 -20.22
N LYS A 138 5.99 16.59 -20.09
CA LYS A 138 6.88 17.60 -20.68
C LYS A 138 7.84 17.04 -21.73
N VAL A 139 8.12 15.73 -21.70
CA VAL A 139 9.02 15.11 -22.67
C VAL A 139 8.24 14.66 -23.90
N LYS A 140 8.67 15.14 -25.07
CA LYS A 140 8.10 14.72 -26.35
C LYS A 140 8.40 13.25 -26.63
N LEU A 141 7.44 12.56 -27.24
CA LEU A 141 7.64 11.21 -27.75
C LEU A 141 8.85 11.18 -28.70
N GLY A 142 9.75 10.22 -28.49
CA GLY A 142 11.04 10.10 -29.18
C GLY A 142 12.23 10.57 -28.33
N ASN A 143 12.03 11.46 -27.36
CA ASN A 143 13.11 12.03 -26.54
C ASN A 143 13.21 11.44 -25.12
N GLN A 144 12.39 10.43 -24.79
CA GLN A 144 12.31 9.88 -23.43
C GLN A 144 13.52 9.05 -23.00
N ARG A 145 14.31 8.49 -23.93
CA ARG A 145 15.34 7.48 -23.61
C ARG A 145 16.35 7.96 -22.57
N ARG A 146 16.87 9.19 -22.71
CA ARG A 146 17.86 9.75 -21.77
C ARG A 146 17.27 9.92 -20.36
N TYR A 147 16.03 10.40 -20.27
CA TYR A 147 15.33 10.59 -19.00
C TYR A 147 14.99 9.26 -18.32
N GLN A 148 14.59 8.24 -19.09
CA GLN A 148 14.37 6.88 -18.58
C GLN A 148 15.65 6.27 -18.01
N VAL A 149 16.78 6.41 -18.71
CA VAL A 149 18.09 5.93 -18.24
C VAL A 149 18.51 6.64 -16.96
N TRP A 150 18.33 7.96 -16.88
CA TRP A 150 18.62 8.73 -15.66
C TRP A 150 17.74 8.34 -14.48
N PHE A 151 16.44 8.16 -14.73
CA PHE A 151 15.50 7.71 -13.72
C PHE A 151 15.87 6.32 -13.21
N ALA A 152 16.12 5.37 -14.11
CA ALA A 152 16.48 4.00 -13.76
C ALA A 152 17.79 3.95 -12.97
N LYS A 153 18.84 4.66 -13.42
CA LYS A 153 20.12 4.72 -12.70
C LYS A 153 19.95 5.28 -11.28
N LYS A 154 19.06 6.26 -11.10
CA LYS A 154 18.86 6.90 -9.79
C LYS A 154 17.99 6.07 -8.85
N PHE A 155 16.91 5.46 -9.34
CA PHE A 155 15.86 4.88 -8.50
C PHE A 155 15.70 3.36 -8.61
N LEU A 156 16.22 2.73 -9.67
CA LEU A 156 16.00 1.31 -9.98
C LEU A 156 17.30 0.48 -9.93
N SER A 157 18.36 1.04 -9.32
CA SER A 157 19.65 0.35 -9.17
C SER A 157 19.71 -0.59 -7.95
N SER A 158 18.72 -0.52 -7.05
CA SER A 158 18.63 -1.38 -5.87
C SER A 158 18.18 -2.81 -6.23
N PRO A 159 18.58 -3.86 -5.49
CA PRO A 159 17.98 -5.19 -5.58
C PRO A 159 16.44 -5.17 -5.44
N ASP A 160 15.88 -4.20 -4.70
CA ASP A 160 14.43 -4.05 -4.48
C ASP A 160 13.71 -3.35 -5.64
N ARG A 161 14.28 -3.36 -6.85
CA ARG A 161 13.73 -2.62 -8.00
C ARG A 161 12.41 -3.18 -8.51
N GLU A 162 12.18 -4.49 -8.41
CA GLU A 162 11.00 -5.14 -9.00
C GLU A 162 9.72 -4.73 -8.28
N THR A 163 9.80 -4.62 -6.96
CA THR A 163 8.72 -4.21 -6.07
C THR A 163 8.39 -2.73 -6.26
N LEU A 164 9.42 -1.89 -6.43
CA LEU A 164 9.27 -0.48 -6.76
C LEU A 164 8.70 -0.24 -8.17
N LEU A 165 9.06 -1.08 -9.16
CA LEU A 165 8.51 -0.99 -10.52
C LEU A 165 6.98 -1.19 -10.51
N VAL A 166 6.47 -2.13 -9.72
CA VAL A 166 5.01 -2.32 -9.57
C VAL A 166 4.35 -1.05 -9.02
N ASP A 167 4.93 -0.44 -8.00
CA ASP A 167 4.41 0.79 -7.40
C ASP A 167 4.43 1.96 -8.41
N ILE A 168 5.50 2.10 -9.20
CA ILE A 168 5.62 3.12 -10.26
C ILE A 168 4.56 2.90 -11.34
N VAL A 169 4.38 1.69 -11.85
CA VAL A 169 3.39 1.40 -12.89
C VAL A 169 1.98 1.73 -12.38
N ARG A 170 1.65 1.31 -11.15
CA ARG A 170 0.35 1.63 -10.54
C ARG A 170 0.15 3.13 -10.39
N PHE A 171 1.16 3.87 -9.93
CA PHE A 171 1.13 5.32 -9.85
C PHE A 171 0.81 5.93 -11.21
N ILE A 172 1.57 5.59 -12.26
CA ILE A 172 1.34 6.13 -13.61
C ILE A 172 -0.09 5.85 -14.07
N CYS A 173 -0.56 4.60 -14.00
CA CYS A 173 -1.89 4.22 -14.46
C CYS A 173 -3.02 4.87 -13.66
N CYS A 174 -2.82 5.13 -12.36
CA CYS A 174 -3.89 5.56 -11.46
C CYS A 174 -3.91 7.05 -11.16
N THR A 175 -2.79 7.75 -11.29
CA THR A 175 -2.65 9.18 -10.96
C THR A 175 -2.37 10.07 -12.18
N CYS A 176 -1.68 9.56 -13.21
CA CYS A 176 -1.37 10.31 -14.42
C CYS A 176 -2.45 10.07 -15.48
N ARG A 177 -3.59 10.75 -15.37
CA ARG A 177 -4.55 10.84 -16.47
C ARG A 177 -4.11 11.94 -17.43
N SER A 178 -3.90 11.59 -18.70
CA SER A 178 -3.77 12.57 -19.77
C SER A 178 -5.11 13.30 -19.88
N SER A 179 -5.14 14.61 -19.59
CA SER A 179 -6.25 15.47 -20.00
C SER A 179 -6.30 15.41 -21.53
N SER A 180 -7.31 14.73 -22.06
CA SER A 180 -7.66 14.73 -23.48
C SER A 180 -8.51 15.96 -23.77
#